data_AF-A0A4R9AVA2-F1
#
_entry.id   AF-A0A4R9AVA2-F1
#
_cell.length_a   1.000
_cell.length_b   1.000
_cell.length_c   1.000
_cell.angle_alpha   90.00
_cell.angle_beta   90.00
_cell.angle_gamma   90.00
#
_symmetry.space_group_name_H-M   'P 1'
#
loop_
_entity.id
_entity.type
_entity.pdbx_description
1 polymer ?
#
loop_
_entity_poly.entity_id
_entity_poly.type
_entity_poly.pdbx_seq_one_letter_code
_entity_poly.pdbx_strand_id
1 'polypeptide(L)'
;MMNFLAQAGIGDRIQAIRKQHAIRSASARADLILGDNVTESIVQNIEAGGKDDLLVSQLLNIAKALRVSPIFLLAPVATPSARFDIANLSSSFDNMTVVQFDAWILSAVDGAYHWATNDEHSERAQLLATPELHTQLRERSRLAVKVEGERFVESADKIAATTAFDTTEVRLPKFSRRIKQLTRYLAAAG
;
A
#
# COMPACT_ATOMS: atom_id res chain seq x y z
N MET A 1 -0.15 -16.76 20.69
CA MET A 1 0.05 -15.42 20.08
C MET A 1 -1.20 -15.14 19.24
N MET A 2 -1.87 -14.00 19.43
CA MET A 2 -3.14 -13.71 18.74
C MET A 2 -2.83 -13.24 17.31
N ASN A 3 -3.24 -14.00 16.30
CA ASN A 3 -3.02 -13.63 14.90
C ASN A 3 -4.06 -12.58 14.47
N PHE A 4 -3.65 -11.31 14.35
CA PHE A 4 -4.54 -10.23 13.95
C PHE A 4 -5.07 -10.37 12.52
N LEU A 5 -4.33 -11.06 11.65
CA LEU A 5 -4.66 -11.18 10.23
C LEU A 5 -5.98 -11.94 9.99
N ALA A 6 -6.43 -12.72 10.97
CA ALA A 6 -7.64 -13.54 10.90
C ALA A 6 -8.80 -13.02 11.77
N GLN A 7 -8.64 -11.90 12.48
CA GLN A 7 -9.69 -11.42 13.38
C GLN A 7 -10.85 -10.81 12.61
N ALA A 8 -12.06 -11.22 12.96
CA ALA A 8 -13.29 -10.64 12.44
C ALA A 8 -13.61 -9.34 13.17
N GLY A 9 -14.17 -8.35 12.47
CA GLY A 9 -14.49 -7.05 13.04
C GLY A 9 -13.28 -6.13 13.27
N ILE A 10 -13.52 -4.83 13.11
CA ILE A 10 -12.47 -3.81 13.22
C ILE A 10 -11.89 -3.68 14.64
N GLY A 11 -12.74 -3.81 15.67
CA GLY A 11 -12.33 -3.73 17.07
C GLY A 11 -11.35 -4.82 17.48
N ASP A 12 -11.63 -6.07 17.11
CA ASP A 12 -10.77 -7.21 17.41
C ASP A 12 -9.44 -7.14 16.65
N ARG A 13 -9.46 -6.70 15.39
CA ARG A 13 -8.24 -6.43 14.60
C ARG A 13 -7.37 -5.37 15.29
N ILE A 14 -7.97 -4.25 15.66
CA ILE A 14 -7.30 -3.16 16.39
C ILE A 14 -6.70 -3.69 17.69
N GLN A 15 -7.44 -4.46 18.48
CA GLN A 15 -6.96 -4.99 19.76
C GLN A 15 -5.80 -5.98 19.56
N ALA A 16 -5.90 -6.89 18.58
CA ALA A 16 -4.88 -7.89 18.30
C ALA A 16 -3.57 -7.25 17.84
N ILE A 17 -3.62 -6.25 16.95
CA ILE A 17 -2.42 -5.51 16.52
C ILE A 17 -1.79 -4.78 17.70
N ARG A 18 -2.59 -4.15 18.57
CA ARG A 18 -2.09 -3.47 19.77
C ARG A 18 -1.26 -4.42 20.65
N LYS A 19 -1.81 -5.60 20.93
CA LYS A 19 -1.17 -6.64 21.75
C LYS A 19 0.11 -7.15 21.09
N GLN A 20 0.11 -7.37 19.77
CA GLN A 20 1.29 -7.83 19.02
C GLN A 20 2.44 -6.80 19.04
N HIS A 21 2.12 -5.51 18.98
CA HIS A 21 3.11 -4.44 19.03
C HIS A 21 3.53 -4.07 20.47
N ALA A 22 3.18 -4.89 21.47
CA ALA A 22 3.47 -4.67 22.89
C ALA A 22 2.91 -3.34 23.46
N ILE A 23 1.86 -2.78 22.85
CA ILE A 23 1.19 -1.58 23.34
C ILE A 23 0.20 -1.99 24.43
N ARG A 24 0.53 -1.69 25.70
CA ARG A 24 -0.10 -2.32 26.87
C ARG A 24 -1.55 -1.89 27.12
N SER A 25 -1.96 -0.68 26.75
CA SER A 25 -3.32 -0.17 27.01
C SER A 25 -3.86 0.69 25.87
N ALA A 26 -5.18 0.93 25.89
CA ALA A 26 -5.84 1.88 25.01
C ALA A 26 -5.38 3.32 25.26
N SER A 27 -5.15 3.72 26.52
CA SER A 27 -4.49 5.00 26.85
C SER A 27 -3.09 5.10 26.25
N ALA A 28 -2.24 4.08 26.39
CA ALA A 28 -0.89 4.09 25.81
C ALA A 28 -0.91 4.11 24.26
N ARG A 29 -2.04 3.77 23.63
CA ARG A 29 -2.26 3.99 22.19
C ARG A 29 -2.71 5.42 21.92
N ALA A 30 -3.68 5.95 22.67
CA ALA A 30 -4.15 7.33 22.51
C ALA A 30 -2.98 8.32 22.64
N ASP A 31 -2.05 8.05 23.56
CA ASP A 31 -0.82 8.83 23.77
C ASP A 31 0.15 8.78 22.57
N LEU A 32 0.05 7.78 21.68
CA LEU A 32 0.83 7.67 20.45
C LEU A 32 0.21 8.44 19.27
N ILE A 33 -1.06 8.86 19.38
CA ILE A 33 -1.76 9.61 18.35
C ILE A 33 -1.58 11.10 18.65
N LEU A 34 -0.71 11.76 17.89
CA LEU A 34 -0.56 13.22 17.96
C LEU A 34 -1.82 13.90 17.41
N GLY A 35 -2.73 14.30 18.30
CA GLY A 35 -3.95 15.06 17.99
C GLY A 35 -5.18 14.56 18.78
N ASP A 36 -6.02 15.49 19.23
CA ASP A 36 -7.15 15.23 20.17
C ASP A 36 -8.33 14.45 19.57
N ASN A 37 -8.23 13.88 18.37
CA ASN A 37 -9.38 13.28 17.67
C ASN A 37 -9.63 11.78 17.96
N VAL A 38 -8.70 11.11 18.65
CA VAL A 38 -8.82 9.72 19.10
C VAL A 38 -8.43 9.65 20.58
N THR A 39 -9.44 9.72 21.44
CA THR A 39 -9.28 9.55 22.89
C THR A 39 -9.25 8.07 23.27
N GLU A 40 -8.78 7.77 24.48
CA GLU A 40 -8.86 6.42 25.03
C GLU A 40 -10.29 5.86 25.02
N SER A 41 -11.29 6.67 25.39
CA SER A 41 -12.70 6.25 25.40
C SER A 41 -13.21 5.87 24.01
N ILE A 42 -12.76 6.57 22.97
CA ILE A 42 -13.09 6.22 21.57
C ILE A 42 -12.46 4.88 21.22
N VAL A 43 -11.19 4.65 21.56
CA VAL A 43 -10.51 3.38 21.30
C VAL A 43 -11.18 2.22 22.05
N GLN A 44 -11.53 2.42 23.32
CA GLN A 44 -12.22 1.40 24.13
C GLN A 44 -13.60 1.07 23.56
N ASN A 45 -14.37 2.07 23.15
CA ASN A 45 -15.67 1.85 22.51
C ASN A 45 -15.55 1.08 21.18
N ILE A 46 -14.51 1.35 20.38
CA ILE A 46 -14.25 0.60 19.15
C ILE A 46 -13.82 -0.84 19.46
N GLU A 47 -12.88 -1.03 20.39
CA GLU A 47 -12.42 -2.38 20.80
C GLU A 47 -13.54 -3.20 21.47
N ALA A 48 -14.53 -2.56 22.07
CA ALA A 48 -15.71 -3.20 22.65
C ALA A 48 -16.84 -3.51 21.64
N GLY A 49 -16.67 -3.14 20.36
CA GLY A 49 -17.69 -3.31 19.33
C GLY A 49 -18.88 -2.36 19.47
N GLY A 50 -18.74 -1.28 20.25
CA GLY A 50 -19.82 -0.30 20.48
C GLY A 50 -19.89 0.81 19.43
N LYS A 51 -18.89 0.91 18.53
CA LYS A 51 -18.85 1.92 17.46
C LYS A 51 -18.52 1.25 16.13
N ASP A 52 -19.58 0.91 15.39
CA ASP A 52 -19.46 0.34 14.04
C ASP A 52 -19.01 1.39 13.01
N ASP A 53 -19.37 2.66 13.22
CA ASP A 53 -19.01 3.77 12.35
C ASP A 53 -17.71 4.44 12.80
N LEU A 54 -16.59 4.04 12.18
CA LEU A 54 -15.30 4.69 12.36
C LEU A 54 -15.14 5.85 11.36
N LEU A 55 -14.85 7.05 11.85
CA LEU A 55 -14.49 8.16 10.96
C LEU A 55 -13.20 7.83 10.20
N VAL A 56 -13.10 8.19 8.93
CA VAL A 56 -11.89 7.96 8.12
C VAL A 56 -10.65 8.56 8.77
N SER A 57 -10.76 9.76 9.36
CA SER A 57 -9.65 10.38 10.09
C SER A 57 -9.19 9.55 11.31
N GLN A 58 -10.13 8.92 12.01
CA GLN A 58 -9.83 8.03 13.14
C GLN A 58 -9.16 6.75 12.66
N LEU A 59 -9.66 6.14 11.58
CA LEU A 59 -9.05 4.97 10.94
C LEU A 59 -7.58 5.24 10.57
N LEU A 60 -7.30 6.35 9.87
CA LEU A 60 -5.96 6.69 9.42
C LEU A 60 -5.01 6.98 10.58
N ASN A 61 -5.49 7.70 11.60
CA ASN A 61 -4.69 8.00 12.80
C ASN A 61 -4.36 6.72 13.59
N ILE A 62 -5.33 5.83 13.76
CA ILE A 62 -5.13 4.54 14.43
C ILE A 62 -4.15 3.67 13.64
N ALA A 63 -4.33 3.53 12.32
CA ALA A 63 -3.43 2.76 11.47
C ALA A 63 -1.99 3.30 11.53
N LYS A 64 -1.84 4.63 11.45
CA LYS A 64 -0.54 5.29 11.52
C LYS A 64 0.15 5.09 12.87
N ALA A 65 -0.58 5.24 13.98
CA ALA A 65 -0.03 5.01 15.33
C ALA A 65 0.39 3.55 15.55
N LEU A 66 -0.36 2.61 14.97
CA LEU A 66 -0.02 1.19 15.00
C LEU A 66 1.06 0.78 14.01
N ARG A 67 1.49 1.69 13.12
CA ARG A 67 2.47 1.43 12.05
C ARG A 67 2.06 0.28 11.14
N VAL A 68 0.77 0.18 10.83
CA VAL A 68 0.20 -0.81 9.91
C VAL A 68 -0.49 -0.11 8.74
N SER A 69 -0.60 -0.81 7.61
CA SER A 69 -1.48 -0.38 6.53
C SER A 69 -2.94 -0.35 7.01
N PRO A 70 -3.77 0.65 6.62
CA PRO A 70 -5.19 0.69 6.98
C PRO A 70 -5.95 -0.59 6.63
N ILE A 71 -5.53 -1.32 5.59
CA ILE A 71 -6.18 -2.56 5.18
C ILE A 71 -6.18 -3.64 6.26
N PHE A 72 -5.16 -3.67 7.12
CA PHE A 72 -5.08 -4.61 8.24
C PHE A 72 -6.09 -4.30 9.36
N LEU A 73 -6.67 -3.09 9.36
CA LEU A 73 -7.79 -2.75 10.24
C LEU A 73 -9.13 -3.05 9.57
N LEU A 74 -9.19 -2.95 8.24
CA LEU A 74 -10.43 -3.06 7.48
C LEU A 74 -10.80 -4.50 7.16
N ALA A 75 -9.85 -5.41 6.91
CA ALA A 75 -10.15 -6.75 6.44
C ALA A 75 -9.32 -7.87 7.11
N PRO A 76 -9.90 -9.07 7.30
CA PRO A 76 -9.18 -10.24 7.79
C PRO A 76 -8.39 -10.91 6.65
N VAL A 77 -7.21 -10.36 6.33
CA VAL A 77 -6.39 -10.76 5.17
C VAL A 77 -5.89 -12.22 5.19
N ALA A 78 -5.88 -12.90 6.34
CA ALA A 78 -5.55 -14.33 6.42
C ALA A 78 -6.69 -15.24 5.90
N THR A 79 -7.87 -14.68 5.65
CA THR A 79 -9.03 -15.41 5.13
C THR A 79 -9.50 -14.77 3.81
N PRO A 80 -8.72 -14.88 2.72
CA PRO A 80 -8.98 -14.17 1.46
C PRO A 80 -10.34 -14.51 0.84
N SER A 81 -10.81 -15.74 1.02
CA SER A 81 -12.10 -16.22 0.51
C SER A 81 -13.28 -15.92 1.45
N ALA A 82 -13.04 -15.41 2.66
CA ALA A 82 -14.11 -15.01 3.56
C ALA A 82 -14.82 -13.77 3.03
N ARG A 83 -16.08 -13.60 3.45
CA ARG A 83 -16.83 -12.37 3.17
C ARG A 83 -16.20 -11.21 3.91
N PHE A 84 -16.21 -10.05 3.26
CA PHE A 84 -15.86 -8.79 3.89
C PHE A 84 -16.86 -8.49 5.01
N ASP A 85 -16.36 -8.04 6.16
CA ASP A 85 -17.08 -8.09 7.45
C ASP A 85 -17.22 -6.70 8.11
N ILE A 86 -17.19 -5.63 7.32
CA ILE A 86 -17.47 -4.28 7.81
C ILE A 86 -18.99 -4.01 7.81
N ALA A 87 -19.50 -3.56 8.95
CA ALA A 87 -20.89 -3.18 9.14
C ALA A 87 -21.25 -1.87 8.43
N ASN A 88 -22.56 -1.61 8.28
CA ASN A 88 -23.12 -0.37 7.73
C ASN A 88 -22.70 -0.01 6.30
N LEU A 89 -22.28 -1.01 5.52
CA LEU A 89 -22.03 -0.85 4.09
C LEU A 89 -23.32 -1.07 3.27
N SER A 90 -23.33 -0.53 2.05
CA SER A 90 -24.41 -0.79 1.11
C SER A 90 -24.40 -2.25 0.65
N SER A 91 -25.53 -2.70 0.09
CA SER A 91 -25.69 -4.05 -0.46
C SER A 91 -24.70 -4.39 -1.58
N SER A 92 -24.00 -3.40 -2.14
CA SER A 92 -22.92 -3.61 -3.11
C SER A 92 -21.75 -4.43 -2.55
N PHE A 93 -21.63 -4.55 -1.23
CA PHE A 93 -20.55 -5.27 -0.55
C PHE A 93 -20.93 -6.67 -0.06
N ASP A 94 -22.21 -7.06 -0.08
CA ASP A 94 -22.74 -8.28 0.58
C ASP A 94 -22.04 -9.58 0.16
N ASN A 95 -21.55 -9.64 -1.09
CA ASN A 95 -20.87 -10.81 -1.66
C ASN A 95 -19.39 -10.56 -1.95
N MET A 96 -18.86 -9.40 -1.55
CA MET A 96 -17.45 -9.09 -1.76
C MET A 96 -16.60 -9.91 -0.79
N THR A 97 -15.67 -10.68 -1.34
CA THR A 97 -14.67 -11.40 -0.56
C THR A 97 -13.53 -10.48 -0.15
N VAL A 98 -12.76 -10.87 0.87
CA VAL A 98 -11.59 -10.10 1.33
C VAL A 98 -10.57 -9.87 0.21
N VAL A 99 -10.32 -10.87 -0.64
CA VAL A 99 -9.37 -10.72 -1.77
C VAL A 99 -9.90 -9.78 -2.86
N GLN A 100 -11.22 -9.74 -3.07
CA GLN A 100 -11.84 -8.78 -3.99
C GLN A 100 -11.75 -7.36 -3.42
N PHE A 101 -11.99 -7.19 -2.12
CA PHE A 101 -11.86 -5.90 -1.45
C PHE A 101 -10.41 -5.38 -1.45
N ASP A 102 -9.42 -6.26 -1.21
CA ASP A 102 -8.00 -5.91 -1.29
C ASP A 102 -7.60 -5.47 -2.70
N ALA A 103 -7.96 -6.25 -3.72
CA ALA A 103 -7.73 -5.89 -5.11
C ALA A 103 -8.43 -4.57 -5.50
N TRP A 104 -9.63 -4.34 -4.97
CA TRP A 104 -10.39 -3.11 -5.16
C TRP A 104 -9.63 -1.89 -4.60
N ILE A 105 -9.21 -1.94 -3.33
CA ILE A 105 -8.46 -0.87 -2.65
C ILE A 105 -7.10 -0.63 -3.31
N LEU A 106 -6.36 -1.69 -3.62
CA LEU A 106 -5.03 -1.58 -4.24
C LEU A 106 -5.09 -1.13 -5.70
N SER A 107 -6.30 -0.98 -6.25
CA SER A 107 -6.52 -0.62 -7.66
C SER A 107 -5.82 -1.57 -8.62
N ALA A 108 -5.72 -2.84 -8.24
CA ALA A 108 -5.07 -3.86 -9.05
C ALA A 108 -5.86 -4.09 -10.34
N VAL A 109 -5.22 -3.84 -11.49
CA VAL A 109 -5.85 -3.95 -12.81
C VAL A 109 -6.13 -5.41 -13.18
N ASP A 110 -5.20 -6.30 -12.84
CA ASP A 110 -5.30 -7.76 -13.07
C ASP A 110 -5.60 -8.53 -11.76
N GLY A 111 -6.27 -7.88 -10.81
CA GLY A 111 -6.58 -8.44 -9.49
C GLY A 111 -7.86 -9.28 -9.45
N ALA A 112 -8.23 -9.75 -8.26
CA ALA A 112 -9.47 -10.51 -8.05
C ALA A 112 -10.75 -9.65 -8.17
N TYR A 113 -10.60 -8.32 -8.10
CA TYR A 113 -11.71 -7.40 -8.29
C TYR A 113 -12.05 -7.25 -9.78
N HIS A 114 -13.33 -7.47 -10.10
CA HIS A 114 -13.82 -7.34 -11.46
C HIS A 114 -14.45 -5.95 -11.62
N TRP A 115 -13.82 -5.12 -12.45
CA TRP A 115 -14.32 -3.80 -12.81
C TRP A 115 -15.61 -3.91 -13.62
N ALA A 116 -16.48 -2.91 -13.51
CA ALA A 116 -17.77 -2.90 -14.20
C ALA A 116 -17.69 -2.30 -15.61
N THR A 117 -16.74 -1.39 -15.86
CA THR A 117 -16.61 -0.66 -17.12
C THR A 117 -15.16 -0.52 -17.59
N ASN A 118 -14.97 -0.32 -18.90
CA ASN A 118 -13.65 -0.01 -19.46
C ASN A 118 -13.08 1.32 -18.94
N ASP A 119 -13.94 2.27 -18.58
CA ASP A 119 -13.52 3.54 -17.99
C ASP A 119 -12.92 3.31 -16.60
N GLU A 120 -13.56 2.50 -15.76
CA GLU A 120 -13.03 2.12 -14.44
C GLU A 120 -11.67 1.42 -14.57
N HIS A 121 -11.52 0.50 -15.53
CA HIS A 121 -10.25 -0.14 -15.82
C HIS A 121 -9.16 0.89 -16.21
N SER A 122 -9.53 1.87 -17.05
CA SER A 122 -8.61 2.91 -17.52
C SER A 122 -8.16 3.84 -16.39
N GLU A 123 -9.08 4.26 -15.52
CA GLU A 123 -8.80 5.06 -14.32
C GLU A 123 -7.86 4.33 -13.36
N ARG A 124 -8.08 3.03 -13.12
CA ARG A 124 -7.16 2.20 -12.31
C ARG A 124 -5.77 2.12 -12.93
N ALA A 125 -5.67 1.93 -14.24
CA ALA A 125 -4.40 1.91 -14.95
C ALA A 125 -3.65 3.26 -14.85
N GLN A 126 -4.38 4.38 -14.87
CA GLN A 126 -3.80 5.71 -14.63
C GLN A 126 -3.29 5.87 -13.20
N LEU A 127 -4.04 5.41 -12.20
CA LEU A 127 -3.62 5.46 -10.79
C LEU A 127 -2.31 4.67 -10.56
N LEU A 128 -2.18 3.48 -11.14
CA LEU A 128 -0.96 2.66 -11.04
C LEU A 128 0.24 3.21 -11.83
N ALA A 129 0.00 3.99 -12.89
CA ALA A 129 1.07 4.58 -13.69
C ALA A 129 1.90 5.61 -12.90
N THR A 130 1.32 6.25 -11.88
CA THR A 130 2.02 7.27 -11.06
C THR A 130 3.11 6.66 -10.16
N PRO A 131 2.81 5.65 -9.30
CA PRO A 131 3.85 4.93 -8.55
C PRO A 131 4.87 4.25 -9.44
N GLU A 132 4.46 3.72 -10.60
CA GLU A 132 5.38 3.14 -11.57
C GLU A 132 6.36 4.20 -12.07
N LEU A 133 5.88 5.37 -12.52
CA LEU A 133 6.72 6.47 -12.98
C LEU A 133 7.75 6.87 -11.92
N HIS A 134 7.34 7.00 -10.66
CA HIS A 134 8.25 7.34 -9.56
C HIS A 134 9.33 6.28 -9.35
N THR A 135 8.96 5.00 -9.43
CA THR A 135 9.91 3.87 -9.34
C THR A 135 10.91 3.91 -10.49
N GLN A 136 10.45 4.13 -11.72
CA GLN A 136 11.32 4.23 -12.89
C GLN A 136 12.27 5.43 -12.78
N LEU A 137 11.80 6.58 -12.28
CA LEU A 137 12.63 7.77 -12.06
C LEU A 137 13.75 7.50 -11.04
N ARG A 138 13.42 6.84 -9.91
CA ARG A 138 14.42 6.45 -8.90
C ARG A 138 15.47 5.50 -9.47
N GLU A 139 15.04 4.46 -10.19
CA GLU A 139 15.97 3.50 -10.80
C GLU A 139 16.85 4.15 -11.87
N ARG A 140 16.30 5.06 -12.69
CA ARG A 140 17.10 5.82 -13.65
C ARG A 140 18.19 6.64 -12.95
N SER A 141 17.84 7.35 -11.87
CA SER A 141 18.81 8.13 -11.09
C SER A 141 19.90 7.23 -10.49
N ARG A 142 19.53 6.07 -9.94
CA ARG A 142 20.48 5.08 -9.40
C ARG A 142 21.45 4.57 -10.48
N LEU A 143 20.94 4.23 -11.66
CA LEU A 143 21.75 3.74 -12.77
C LEU A 143 22.66 4.83 -13.36
N ALA A 144 22.20 6.08 -13.44
CA ALA A 144 23.02 7.19 -13.92
C ALA A 144 24.25 7.42 -13.05
N VAL A 145 24.10 7.37 -11.72
CA VAL A 145 25.23 7.46 -10.77
C VAL A 145 26.20 6.29 -10.96
N LYS A 146 25.69 5.08 -11.18
CA LYS A 146 26.52 3.89 -11.41
C LYS A 146 27.33 3.99 -12.71
N VAL A 147 26.73 4.47 -13.81
CA VAL A 147 27.43 4.71 -15.07
C VAL A 147 28.53 5.75 -14.90
N GLU A 148 28.27 6.86 -14.20
CA GLU A 148 29.28 7.88 -13.94
C GLU A 148 30.47 7.32 -13.13
N GLY A 149 30.18 6.51 -12.10
CA GLY A 149 31.21 5.81 -11.33
C GLY A 149 32.01 4.79 -12.16
N GLU A 150 31.34 4.01 -13.02
CA GLU A 150 31.98 3.05 -13.93
C GLU A 150 32.94 3.76 -14.90
N ARG A 151 32.52 4.90 -15.46
CA ARG A 151 33.36 5.71 -16.35
C ARG A 151 34.57 6.32 -15.64
N PHE A 152 34.40 6.75 -14.39
CA PHE A 152 35.50 7.25 -13.58
C PHE A 152 36.55 6.16 -13.32
N VAL A 153 36.12 4.93 -13.01
CA VAL A 153 37.00 3.77 -12.79
C VAL A 153 37.68 3.28 -14.07
N GLU A 154 36.96 3.18 -15.19
CA GLU A 154 37.55 2.84 -16.51
C GLU A 154 38.58 3.88 -16.98
N SER A 155 38.42 5.15 -16.58
CA SER A 155 39.43 6.19 -16.85
C SER A 155 40.69 6.06 -15.99
N ALA A 156 40.60 5.37 -14.84
CA ALA A 156 41.68 5.17 -13.89
C ALA A 156 42.44 3.84 -14.09
N ASP A 157 41.76 2.78 -14.53
CA ASP A 157 42.35 1.46 -14.81
C ASP A 157 42.09 1.02 -16.26
N LYS A 158 43.08 1.22 -17.12
CA LYS A 158 43.22 0.36 -18.31
C LYS A 158 43.80 -0.98 -17.84
N ILE A 159 42.96 -1.95 -17.48
CA ILE A 159 43.20 -3.40 -17.61
C ILE A 159 41.98 -4.18 -17.06
N ALA A 160 41.71 -5.31 -17.71
CA ALA A 160 40.82 -6.42 -17.35
C ALA A 160 39.33 -6.32 -17.73
N ALA A 161 39.07 -6.88 -18.91
CA ALA A 161 37.75 -7.28 -19.41
C ALA A 161 36.93 -8.09 -18.40
N THR A 162 35.64 -7.76 -18.27
CA THR A 162 34.66 -8.71 -17.74
C THR A 162 33.33 -8.62 -18.51
N THR A 163 32.99 -9.74 -19.16
CA THR A 163 31.68 -10.21 -19.66
C THR A 163 30.60 -9.20 -20.05
N ALA A 164 30.40 -9.10 -21.37
CA ALA A 164 29.20 -8.62 -22.02
C ALA A 164 28.01 -9.53 -21.68
N PHE A 165 27.05 -9.01 -20.90
CA PHE A 165 25.59 -9.16 -21.02
C PHE A 165 24.99 -8.48 -19.77
N ASP A 166 24.24 -7.40 -19.96
CA ASP A 166 23.62 -6.54 -18.92
C ASP A 166 24.49 -5.43 -18.30
N THR A 167 25.21 -4.66 -19.13
CA THR A 167 25.87 -3.43 -18.66
C THR A 167 24.84 -2.37 -18.24
N THR A 168 25.17 -1.60 -17.20
CA THR A 168 24.35 -0.50 -16.68
C THR A 168 23.89 0.47 -17.78
N GLU A 169 24.74 0.68 -18.80
CA GLU A 169 24.47 1.50 -19.99
C GLU A 169 23.35 0.95 -20.89
N VAL A 170 23.14 -0.37 -20.98
CA VAL A 170 22.06 -0.98 -21.78
C VAL A 170 20.70 -0.87 -21.08
N ARG A 171 20.69 -0.81 -19.75
CA ARG A 171 19.46 -0.70 -18.95
C ARG A 171 18.89 0.72 -18.97
N LEU A 172 19.73 1.75 -18.92
CA LEU A 172 19.31 3.16 -18.80
C LEU A 172 18.34 3.63 -19.92
N PRO A 173 18.52 3.25 -21.22
CA PRO A 173 17.56 3.55 -22.28
C PRO A 173 16.20 2.88 -22.10
N LYS A 174 16.11 1.71 -21.46
CA LYS A 174 14.82 1.04 -21.18
C LYS A 174 14.00 1.84 -20.18
N PHE A 175 14.61 2.24 -19.06
CA PHE A 175 13.97 3.10 -18.06
C PHE A 175 13.57 4.45 -18.66
N SER A 176 14.45 5.07 -19.45
CA SER A 176 14.15 6.36 -20.11
C SER A 176 12.97 6.28 -21.09
N ARG A 177 12.88 5.19 -21.87
CA ARG A 177 11.71 4.95 -22.75
C ARG A 177 10.42 4.77 -21.96
N ARG A 178 10.45 3.96 -20.88
CA ARG A 178 9.27 3.73 -20.05
C ARG A 178 8.81 4.99 -19.32
N ILE A 179 9.74 5.79 -18.79
CA ILE A 179 9.46 7.12 -18.21
C ILE A 179 8.75 8.00 -19.24
N LYS A 180 9.29 8.13 -20.46
CA LYS A 180 8.68 8.95 -21.52
C LYS A 180 7.28 8.48 -21.88
N GLN A 181 7.05 7.17 -21.92
CA GLN A 181 5.74 6.59 -22.18
C GLN A 181 4.75 6.93 -21.06
N LEU A 182 5.13 6.68 -19.79
CA LEU A 182 4.28 6.93 -18.62
C LEU A 182 3.96 8.42 -18.45
N THR A 183 4.95 9.31 -18.65
CA THR A 183 4.73 10.76 -18.59
C THR A 183 3.74 11.22 -19.65
N ARG A 184 3.83 10.70 -20.90
CA ARG A 184 2.87 11.03 -21.95
C ARG A 184 1.47 10.48 -21.65
N TYR A 185 1.40 9.26 -21.15
CA TYR A 185 0.15 8.61 -20.78
C TYR A 185 -0.59 9.39 -19.69
N LEU A 186 0.10 9.76 -18.61
CA LEU A 186 -0.46 10.56 -17.51
C LEU A 186 -0.85 11.98 -17.97
N ALA A 187 -0.07 12.61 -18.85
CA ALA A 187 -0.38 13.94 -19.38
C ALA A 187 -1.60 13.96 -20.33
N ALA A 188 -1.96 12.82 -20.93
CA ALA A 188 -3.15 12.71 -21.78
C ALA A 188 -4.43 12.37 -20.99
N ALA A 189 -4.27 11.99 -19.72
CA ALA A 189 -5.37 11.59 -18.83
C ALA A 189 -5.94 12.74 -18.00
N GLY A 190 -5.24 13.89 -17.91
CA GLY A 190 -5.68 15.10 -17.22
C GLY A 190 -5.96 16.24 -18.19
#